data_AF-A0A1G1V228-F1
#
_entry.id   AF-A0A1G1V228-F1
#
_cell.length_a   1.000
_cell.length_b   1.000
_cell.length_c   1.000
_cell.angle_alpha   90.00
_cell.angle_beta   90.00
_cell.angle_gamma   90.00
#
_symmetry.space_group_name_H-M   'P 1'
#
loop_
_entity.id
_entity.type
_entity.pdbx_description
1 polymer ?
#
loop_
_entity_poly.entity_id
_entity_poly.type
_entity_poly.pdbx_seq_one_letter_code
_entity_poly.pdbx_strand_id
1 'polypeptide(L)'
;MATINISIPDKMYKDVKRAVKVKSYTSVSELIRAAVRKILYEEITENGFTPDFENQVLEAEMEPEGNDTVLGTPEEVRNYFKHLKKPGLSHAQNKEHRTF
;
A
#
# COMPACT_ATOMS: atom_id res chain seq x y z
N MET A 1 32.48 0.31 -2.39
CA MET A 1 32.08 1.61 -1.83
C MET A 1 33.17 2.61 -2.17
N ALA A 2 32.83 3.81 -2.64
CA ALA A 2 33.80 4.88 -2.86
C ALA A 2 33.81 5.83 -1.66
N THR A 3 34.99 6.34 -1.29
CA THR A 3 35.13 7.35 -0.25
C THR A 3 35.24 8.73 -0.88
N ILE A 4 34.45 9.67 -0.40
CA ILE A 4 34.49 11.07 -0.81
C ILE A 4 34.82 11.93 0.40
N ASN A 5 35.69 12.91 0.22
CA ASN A 5 35.95 13.95 1.21
C ASN A 5 35.22 15.22 0.78
N ILE A 6 34.39 15.77 1.66
CA ILE A 6 33.58 16.95 1.38
C ILE A 6 33.75 17.96 2.50
N SER A 7 33.84 19.23 2.12
CA SER A 7 33.83 20.35 3.07
C SER A 7 32.44 20.98 3.07
N ILE A 8 31.89 21.21 4.26
CA ILE A 8 30.60 21.87 4.45
C ILE A 8 30.73 23.00 5.49
N PRO A 9 29.89 24.04 5.44
CA PRO A 9 29.91 25.11 6.44
C PRO A 9 29.70 24.59 7.86
N ASP A 10 30.37 25.19 8.85
CA ASP A 10 30.31 24.75 10.25
C ASP A 10 28.88 24.72 10.81
N LYS A 11 28.06 25.71 10.46
CA LYS A 11 26.64 25.74 10.85
C LYS A 11 25.89 24.52 10.31
N MET A 12 26.11 24.21 9.03
CA MET A 12 25.51 23.06 8.38
C MET A 12 25.97 21.75 9.02
N TYR A 13 27.26 21.62 9.37
CA TYR A 13 27.77 20.43 10.05
C TYR A 13 27.12 20.22 11.43
N LYS A 14 26.86 21.29 12.18
CA LYS A 14 26.11 21.21 13.45
C LYS A 14 24.68 20.72 13.22
N ASP A 15 24.02 21.22 12.19
CA ASP A 15 22.64 20.83 11.86
C ASP A 15 22.57 19.38 11.36
N VAL A 16 23.55 18.94 10.56
CA VAL A 16 23.73 17.54 10.15
C VAL A 16 23.88 16.64 11.38
N LYS A 17 24.75 17.00 12.34
CA LYS A 17 24.91 16.22 13.58
C LYS A 17 23.64 16.18 14.43
N ARG A 18 22.83 17.24 14.42
CA ARG A 18 21.53 17.26 15.08
C ARG A 18 20.53 16.33 14.36
N ALA A 19 20.48 16.41 13.03
CA ALA A 19 19.59 15.60 12.21
C ALA A 19 19.88 14.10 12.36
N VAL A 20 21.15 13.70 12.50
CA VAL A 20 21.52 12.30 12.78
C VAL A 20 20.83 11.79 14.04
N LYS A 21 20.78 12.58 15.12
CA LYS A 21 20.11 12.21 16.37
C LYS A 21 18.59 12.22 16.27
N VAL A 22 18.03 13.28 15.68
CA VAL A 22 16.57 13.50 15.64
C VAL A 22 15.88 12.53 14.67
N LYS A 23 16.53 12.21 13.55
CA LYS A 23 16.00 11.31 12.52
C LYS A 23 16.55 9.88 12.62
N SER A 24 17.21 9.55 13.73
CA SER A 24 17.71 8.19 14.03
C SER A 24 18.62 7.57 12.97
N TYR A 25 19.51 8.37 12.38
CA TYR A 25 20.57 7.83 11.51
C TYR A 25 21.73 7.30 12.35
N THR A 26 22.40 6.25 11.88
CA THR A 26 23.58 5.64 12.52
C THR A 26 24.81 6.53 12.40
N SER A 27 24.92 7.32 11.32
CA SER A 27 26.07 8.21 11.09
C SER A 27 25.76 9.38 10.17
N VAL A 28 26.64 10.38 10.17
CA VAL A 28 26.61 11.47 9.19
C VAL A 28 26.68 10.92 7.76
N SER A 29 27.55 9.95 7.51
CA SER A 29 27.71 9.33 6.18
C SER A 29 26.42 8.66 5.69
N GLU A 30 25.65 8.05 6.58
CA GLU A 30 24.36 7.45 6.25
C GLU A 30 23.33 8.50 5.86
N LEU A 31 23.22 9.57 6.66
CA LEU A 31 22.35 10.71 6.34
C LEU A 31 22.70 11.33 4.98
N ILE A 32 23.99 11.53 4.70
CA ILE A 32 24.44 12.06 3.41
C ILE A 32 24.11 11.11 2.26
N ARG A 33 24.32 9.79 2.42
CA ARG A 33 23.92 8.80 1.41
C ARG A 33 22.41 8.83 1.16
N ALA A 34 21.60 8.94 2.22
CA ALA A 34 20.13 9.02 2.10
C ALA A 34 19.70 10.30 1.36
N ALA A 35 20.29 11.45 1.72
CA ALA A 35 20.01 12.72 1.04
C ALA A 35 20.40 12.68 -0.44
N VAL A 36 21.59 12.17 -0.76
CA VAL A 36 22.05 12.02 -2.15
C VAL A 36 21.16 11.04 -2.91
N ARG A 37 20.73 9.94 -2.28
CA ARG A 37 19.83 8.96 -2.91
C ARG A 37 18.50 9.62 -3.30
N LYS A 38 17.91 10.42 -2.42
CA LYS A 38 16.67 11.15 -2.67
C LYS A 38 16.79 12.18 -3.80
N ILE A 39 17.98 12.73 -4.04
CA ILE A 39 18.22 13.68 -5.13
C ILE A 39 18.45 12.96 -6.46
N LEU A 40 19.17 11.83 -6.43
CA LEU A 40 19.62 11.14 -7.65
C LEU A 40 18.66 10.09 -8.17
N TYR A 41 17.81 9.53 -7.31
CA TYR A 41 16.90 8.44 -7.67
C TYR A 41 15.48 8.83 -7.29
N GLU A 42 14.52 8.41 -8.12
CA GLU A 42 13.09 8.62 -7.87
C GLU A 42 12.67 7.96 -6.54
N GLU A 43 11.72 8.60 -5.84
CA GLU A 43 11.17 8.06 -4.61
C GLU A 43 10.30 6.84 -4.94
N ILE A 44 10.89 5.66 -4.75
CA ILE A 44 10.18 4.39 -4.78
C ILE A 44 9.33 4.24 -3.52
N THR A 45 8.12 3.72 -3.68
CA THR A 45 7.14 3.43 -2.63
C THR A 45 7.64 2.29 -1.73
N GLU A 46 6.94 2.00 -0.63
CA GLU A 46 7.33 0.91 0.29
C GLU A 46 7.46 -0.45 -0.43
N ASN A 47 6.73 -0.63 -1.53
CA ASN A 47 6.74 -1.84 -2.37
C ASN A 47 7.83 -1.82 -3.45
N GLY A 48 8.66 -0.77 -3.52
CA GLY A 48 9.70 -0.63 -4.52
C GLY A 48 9.20 -0.19 -5.90
N PHE A 49 7.97 0.29 -5.99
CA PHE A 49 7.38 0.82 -7.21
C PHE A 49 7.57 2.32 -7.31
N THR A 50 7.57 2.87 -8.52
CA THR A 50 7.35 4.31 -8.64
C THR A 50 5.92 4.62 -8.18
N PRO A 51 5.64 5.82 -7.63
CA PRO A 51 4.29 6.17 -7.18
C PRO A 51 3.24 6.00 -8.27
N ASP A 52 3.60 6.34 -9.51
CA ASP A 52 2.72 6.17 -10.68
C ASP A 52 2.42 4.70 -10.98
N PHE A 53 3.39 3.81 -10.81
CA PHE A 53 3.19 2.38 -11.00
C PHE A 53 2.36 1.78 -9.86
N GLU A 54 2.59 2.18 -8.62
CA GLU A 54 1.78 1.74 -7.49
C GLU A 54 0.32 2.15 -7.66
N ASN A 55 0.06 3.39 -8.12
CA ASN A 55 -1.29 3.84 -8.45
C ASN A 55 -1.93 2.98 -9.55
N GLN A 56 -1.19 2.64 -10.61
CA GLN A 56 -1.69 1.79 -11.68
C GLN A 56 -2.02 0.37 -11.20
N VAL A 57 -1.22 -0.19 -10.29
CA VAL A 57 -1.51 -1.51 -9.68
C VAL A 57 -2.75 -1.44 -8.81
N LEU A 58 -2.88 -0.41 -7.98
CA LEU A 58 -4.07 -0.22 -7.14
C LEU A 58 -5.33 0.00 -7.99
N GLU A 59 -5.24 0.75 -9.08
CA GLU A 59 -6.33 0.93 -10.04
C GLU A 59 -6.71 -0.39 -10.72
N ALA A 60 -5.72 -1.20 -11.13
CA ALA A 60 -5.97 -2.51 -11.73
C ALA A 60 -6.59 -3.50 -10.75
N GLU A 61 -6.19 -3.50 -9.47
CA GLU A 61 -6.84 -4.32 -8.43
C GLU A 61 -8.28 -3.89 -8.14
N MET A 62 -8.63 -2.63 -8.43
CA MET A 62 -10.01 -2.13 -8.32
C MET A 62 -10.87 -2.50 -9.54
N GLU A 63 -10.28 -2.99 -10.63
CA GLU A 63 -11.05 -3.46 -11.78
C GLU A 63 -11.72 -4.82 -11.45
N PRO A 64 -13.04 -4.94 -11.63
CA PRO A 64 -13.74 -6.20 -11.38
C PRO A 64 -13.32 -7.29 -12.38
N GLU A 65 -13.01 -8.50 -11.90
CA GLU A 65 -12.71 -9.64 -12.78
C GLU A 65 -13.98 -10.47 -13.04
N GLY A 66 -14.31 -10.67 -14.32
CA GLY A 66 -15.28 -11.67 -14.78
C GLY A 66 -16.72 -11.49 -14.27
N ASN A 67 -17.02 -12.03 -13.07
CA ASN A 67 -18.35 -12.05 -12.45
C ASN A 67 -18.44 -11.21 -11.17
N ASP A 68 -17.42 -10.40 -10.88
CA ASP A 68 -17.40 -9.56 -9.68
C ASP A 68 -18.52 -8.51 -9.70
N THR A 69 -19.24 -8.41 -8.58
CA THR A 69 -20.30 -7.42 -8.40
C THR A 69 -19.71 -6.15 -7.83
N VAL A 70 -19.50 -5.14 -8.67
CA VAL A 70 -19.07 -3.80 -8.24
C VAL A 70 -20.21 -3.11 -7.51
N LEU A 71 -19.94 -2.64 -6.29
CA LEU A 71 -20.87 -1.87 -5.46
C LEU A 71 -20.29 -0.47 -5.28
N GLY A 72 -20.73 0.46 -6.12
CA GLY A 72 -20.17 1.82 -6.20
C GLY A 72 -20.80 2.80 -5.20
N THR A 73 -21.94 2.46 -4.60
CA THR A 73 -22.64 3.35 -3.66
C THR A 73 -22.90 2.71 -2.28
N PRO A 74 -22.96 3.51 -1.19
CA PRO A 74 -23.31 3.00 0.13
C PRO A 74 -24.69 2.30 0.19
N GLU A 75 -25.61 2.67 -0.71
CA GLU A 75 -26.92 2.03 -0.82
C GLU A 75 -26.85 0.65 -1.47
N GLU A 76 -26.04 0.49 -2.52
CA GLU A 76 -25.78 -0.80 -3.17
C GLU A 76 -25.19 -1.81 -2.18
N VAL A 77 -24.22 -1.38 -1.37
CA VAL A 77 -23.63 -2.22 -0.31
C VAL A 77 -24.69 -2.71 0.67
N ARG A 78 -25.59 -1.82 1.12
CA ARG A 78 -26.67 -2.18 2.05
C ARG A 78 -27.70 -3.13 1.44
N ASN A 79 -27.94 -3.03 0.13
CA ASN A 79 -28.93 -3.84 -0.57
C ASN A 79 -28.37 -5.18 -1.08
N TYR A 80 -27.05 -5.29 -1.25
CA TYR A 80 -26.37 -6.53 -1.62
C TYR A 80 -26.70 -7.67 -0.64
N PHE A 81 -26.60 -7.41 0.66
CA PHE A 81 -26.86 -8.43 1.69
C PHE A 81 -28.33 -8.83 1.83
N LYS A 82 -29.28 -8.07 1.26
CA LYS A 82 -30.72 -8.39 1.35
C LYS A 82 -31.14 -9.53 0.42
N HIS A 83 -30.37 -9.78 -0.65
CA HIS A 83 -30.70 -10.77 -1.68
C HIS A 83 -29.80 -12.02 -1.62
N LEU A 84 -28.81 -12.03 -0.72
CA LEU A 84 -28.00 -13.21 -0.46
C LEU A 84 -28.85 -14.31 0.20
N LYS A 85 -29.13 -15.38 -0.53
CA LYS A 85 -29.78 -16.58 0.01
C LYS A 85 -28.86 -17.18 1.07
N LYS A 86 -29.36 -17.38 2.31
CA LYS A 86 -28.63 -18.10 3.36
C LYS A 86 -28.27 -19.51 2.84
N PRO A 87 -26.99 -19.94 2.86
CA PRO A 87 -26.63 -21.30 2.53
C PRO A 87 -27.17 -22.20 3.66
N GLY A 88 -28.27 -22.90 3.39
CA GLY A 88 -28.87 -23.82 4.37
C GLY A 88 -30.37 -24.11 4.21
N LEU A 89 -31.12 -23.34 3.40
CA LEU A 89 -32.58 -23.55 3.27
C LEU A 89 -33.03 -24.23 1.97
N SER A 90 -32.15 -24.50 1.01
CA SER A 90 -32.54 -25.16 -0.26
C SER A 90 -32.69 -26.69 -0.17
N HIS A 91 -32.26 -27.33 0.93
CA HIS A 91 -32.39 -28.79 1.10
C HIS A 91 -33.59 -29.25 1.94
N ALA A 92 -34.36 -28.34 2.53
CA ALA A 92 -35.48 -28.72 3.41
C ALA A 92 -36.80 -29.02 2.67
N GLN A 93 -36.92 -28.68 1.38
CA GLN A 93 -38.20 -28.80 0.64
C GLN A 93 -38.34 -30.11 -0.17
N ASN A 94 -37.35 -31.01 -0.15
CA ASN A 94 -37.37 -32.27 -0.91
C ASN A 94 -37.51 -33.54 -0.01
N LYS A 95 -38.21 -33.44 1.14
CA LYS A 95 -38.45 -34.60 2.02
C LYS A 95 -39.91 -35.01 2.24
N GLU A 96 -40.90 -34.28 1.71
CA GLU A 96 -42.33 -34.64 1.92
C GLU A 96 -42.99 -35.44 0.79
N HIS A 97 -42.27 -35.81 -0.28
CA HIS A 97 -42.84 -36.60 -1.38
C HIS A 97 -42.23 -38.00 -1.55
N ARG A 98 -41.97 -38.70 -0.44
CA ARG A 98 -41.74 -40.16 -0.45
C ARG A 98 -42.28 -40.83 0.82
N THR A 99 -43.58 -41.11 0.83
CA THR A 99 -44.16 -42.17 1.67
C THR A 99 -45.32 -42.84 0.93
N PHE A 100 -45.10 -44.12 0.66
CA PHE A 100 -45.98 -45.21 0.21
C PHE A 100 -46.50 -45.17 -1.24
#